data_AF-A0ABD0LSR7-F1
#
_entry.id   AF-A0ABD0LSR7-F1
#
_cell.length_a   1.000
_cell.length_b   1.000
_cell.length_c   1.000
_cell.angle_alpha   90.00
_cell.angle_beta   90.00
_cell.angle_gamma   90.00
#
_symmetry.space_group_name_H-M   'P 1'
#
loop_
_entity.id
_entity.type
_entity.pdbx_description
1 polymer ?
#
loop_
_entity_poly.entity_id
_entity_poly.type
_entity_poly.pdbx_seq_one_letter_code
_entity_poly.pdbx_strand_id
1 'polypeptide(L)'
;MADKDWTERGVIHDEFPEAALLICLFHTLRSFRREVTEKTMACSQADRYYYLDILSKLTYSRSQEEYASHRPSLHETGNEKLVDYFEKNWHGIRQEWVQGLKNQSMHLMNWTNNRLESLNQKIKAVLDRNMNLMVFVKELMTCFDSFKQELQRRASKVFQKMAVIIYECDTPVIEYQRYLTPYAFMFVKQQHKYSTSIHIPPDSPTTISLQTRECGIFKAMSLPCRHILALRKSHQLPLFSAALCAHRWSRDFYKDRVSYTSVVCQFHFLKFERTDLPDFHFSRKLDKQQKTSREDREERSCIQTAKDLKIWKKEAVYKQQRSQEKIWKKQAVDKQRKISRQDTKNEAVYKQQKISKYERSCIQTAKGLKRRYGRKKVYTNSKRSHKRSQEKIRKKERYYLHYSYIKT
;
A
#
# COMPACT_ATOMS: atom_id res chain seq x y z
N MET A 1 1.59 1.64 17.16
CA MET A 1 1.71 1.85 15.70
C MET A 1 1.14 3.21 15.37
N ALA A 2 1.91 4.07 14.73
CA ALA A 2 1.49 5.42 14.34
C ALA A 2 1.92 5.75 12.91
N ASP A 3 1.54 6.93 12.42
CA ASP A 3 2.14 7.53 11.23
C ASP A 3 3.58 7.98 11.53
N LYS A 4 4.42 8.12 10.51
CA LYS A 4 5.78 8.66 10.62
C LYS A 4 5.75 10.14 10.98
N ASP A 5 4.85 10.90 10.37
CA ASP A 5 4.83 12.37 10.51
C ASP A 5 3.94 12.83 11.68
N TRP A 6 3.69 11.95 12.63
CA TRP A 6 2.92 12.28 13.81
C TRP A 6 3.79 13.14 14.75
N THR A 7 3.35 14.36 15.03
CA THR A 7 4.12 15.40 15.76
C THR A 7 4.50 14.95 17.17
N GLU A 8 3.63 14.18 17.83
CA GLU A 8 3.82 13.74 19.21
C GLU A 8 4.67 12.47 19.34
N ARG A 9 5.29 11.97 18.26
CA ARG A 9 6.16 10.78 18.34
C ARG A 9 7.34 10.98 19.30
N GLY A 10 7.95 12.16 19.27
CA GLY A 10 9.05 12.50 20.16
C GLY A 10 8.61 12.48 21.62
N VAL A 11 7.48 13.12 21.93
CA VAL A 11 6.90 13.14 23.28
C VAL A 11 6.62 11.73 23.79
N ILE A 12 6.08 10.83 22.96
CA ILE A 12 5.84 9.44 23.38
C ILE A 12 7.13 8.70 23.69
N HIS A 13 8.17 8.94 22.89
CA HIS A 13 9.48 8.35 23.16
C HIS A 13 10.05 8.85 24.50
N ASP A 14 9.87 10.13 24.81
CA ASP A 14 10.40 10.76 26.03
C ASP A 14 9.61 10.35 27.28
N GLU A 15 8.27 10.32 27.20
CA GLU A 15 7.39 9.98 28.32
C GLU A 15 7.23 8.47 28.54
N PHE A 16 7.37 7.67 27.47
CA PHE A 16 7.22 6.21 27.50
C PHE A 16 8.41 5.52 26.82
N PRO A 17 9.62 5.59 27.38
CA PRO A 17 10.84 5.05 26.75
C PRO A 17 10.79 3.54 26.56
N GLU A 18 9.99 2.82 27.37
CA GLU A 18 9.79 1.37 27.23
C GLU A 18 8.80 1.01 26.10
N ALA A 19 8.06 1.98 25.55
CA ALA A 19 7.06 1.72 24.53
C ALA A 19 7.69 1.69 23.12
N ALA A 20 7.52 0.56 22.43
CA ALA A 20 7.96 0.43 21.05
C ALA A 20 7.05 1.18 20.07
N LEU A 21 7.54 2.29 19.50
CA LEU A 21 6.78 3.14 18.59
C LEU A 21 6.90 2.72 17.12
N LEU A 22 6.13 1.69 16.75
CA LEU A 22 6.18 1.16 15.37
C LEU A 22 5.43 2.05 14.35
N ILE A 23 5.78 1.92 13.08
CA ILE A 23 5.12 2.57 11.94
C ILE A 23 4.31 1.52 11.15
N CYS A 24 3.07 1.88 10.83
CA CYS A 24 2.18 1.02 10.05
C CYS A 24 2.71 0.83 8.62
N LEU A 25 2.65 -0.40 8.10
CA LEU A 25 3.08 -0.74 6.73
C LEU A 25 2.43 0.17 5.66
N PHE A 26 1.14 0.43 5.79
CA PHE A 26 0.42 1.30 4.86
C PHE A 26 0.97 2.73 4.88
N HIS A 27 1.25 3.28 6.06
CA HIS A 27 1.80 4.62 6.20
C HIS A 27 3.23 4.70 5.69
N THR A 28 4.09 3.72 5.96
CA THR A 28 5.43 3.64 5.37
C THR A 28 5.38 3.75 3.84
N LEU A 29 4.59 2.90 3.17
CA LEU A 29 4.48 2.89 1.72
C LEU A 29 3.77 4.14 1.17
N ARG A 30 2.89 4.77 1.96
CA ARG A 30 2.24 6.03 1.59
C ARG A 30 3.22 7.19 1.67
N SER A 31 4.01 7.28 2.73
CA SER A 31 5.04 8.31 2.91
C SER A 31 6.10 8.21 1.80
N PHE A 32 6.57 7.00 1.46
CA PHE A 32 7.45 6.84 0.29
C PHE A 32 6.82 7.36 -0.99
N ARG A 33 5.56 7.02 -1.28
CA ARG A 33 4.86 7.54 -2.46
C ARG A 33 4.66 9.06 -2.43
N ARG A 34 4.49 9.66 -1.25
CA ARG A 34 4.30 11.09 -1.11
C ARG A 34 5.60 11.86 -1.31
N GLU A 35 6.70 11.40 -0.72
CA GLU A 35 7.99 12.09 -0.72
C GLU A 35 8.86 11.79 -1.93
N VAL A 36 8.81 10.58 -2.47
CA VAL A 36 9.58 10.18 -3.66
C VAL A 36 8.80 10.60 -4.90
N THR A 37 9.08 11.80 -5.41
CA THR A 37 8.43 12.38 -6.59
C THR A 37 9.44 12.78 -7.65
N GLU A 38 8.99 12.93 -8.89
CA GLU A 38 9.84 13.42 -10.00
C GLU A 38 10.52 14.74 -9.63
N LYS A 39 9.78 15.63 -8.95
CA LYS A 39 10.27 16.95 -8.52
C LYS A 39 11.27 16.87 -7.37
N THR A 40 10.97 16.10 -6.32
CA THR A 40 11.82 16.01 -5.12
C THR A 40 13.11 15.24 -5.38
N MET A 41 13.02 14.17 -6.16
CA MET A 41 14.16 13.28 -6.46
C MET A 41 14.85 13.61 -7.79
N ALA A 42 14.36 14.62 -8.53
CA ALA A 42 14.87 15.01 -9.84
C ALA A 42 15.05 13.80 -10.79
N CYS A 43 14.02 12.96 -10.88
CA CYS A 43 14.07 11.67 -11.59
C CYS A 43 12.93 11.55 -12.61
N SER A 44 13.07 10.62 -13.56
CA SER A 44 11.98 10.32 -14.49
C SER A 44 10.88 9.51 -13.80
N GLN A 45 9.71 9.45 -14.44
CA GLN A 45 8.61 8.62 -13.93
C GLN A 45 8.97 7.12 -13.91
N ALA A 46 9.81 6.64 -14.82
CA ALA A 46 10.28 5.26 -14.83
C ALA A 46 11.19 4.98 -13.63
N ASP A 47 12.15 5.88 -13.37
CA ASP A 47 13.06 5.79 -12.23
C ASP A 47 12.28 5.85 -10.91
N ARG A 48 11.26 6.72 -10.82
CA ARG A 48 10.39 6.80 -9.66
C ARG A 48 9.74 5.44 -9.34
N TYR A 49 9.22 4.73 -10.34
CA TYR A 49 8.64 3.40 -10.11
C TYR A 49 9.69 2.40 -9.63
N TYR A 50 10.88 2.44 -10.22
CA TYR A 50 12.00 1.60 -9.80
C TYR A 50 12.43 1.87 -8.34
N TYR A 51 12.54 3.15 -7.95
CA TYR A 51 12.87 3.55 -6.58
C TYR A 51 11.82 3.08 -5.57
N LEU A 52 10.53 3.24 -5.90
CA LEU A 52 9.44 2.77 -5.04
C LEU A 52 9.40 1.25 -4.92
N ASP A 53 9.82 0.51 -5.95
CA ASP A 53 9.96 -0.94 -5.90
C ASP A 53 11.08 -1.36 -4.93
N ILE A 54 12.26 -0.74 -4.99
CA ILE A 54 13.36 -0.98 -4.06
C ILE A 54 12.93 -0.67 -2.61
N LEU A 55 12.31 0.49 -2.38
CA LEU A 55 11.81 0.88 -1.06
C LEU A 55 10.72 -0.08 -0.55
N SER A 56 9.88 -0.61 -1.45
CA SER A 56 8.91 -1.64 -1.10
C SER A 56 9.60 -2.93 -0.69
N LYS A 57 10.61 -3.41 -1.44
CA LYS A 57 11.40 -4.59 -1.09
C LYS A 57 12.05 -4.45 0.29
N LEU A 58 12.66 -3.30 0.57
CA LEU A 58 13.22 -2.98 1.90
C LEU A 58 12.16 -3.02 3.00
N THR A 59 10.95 -2.55 2.72
CA THR A 59 9.84 -2.55 3.69
C THR A 59 9.38 -3.98 4.02
N TYR A 60 9.33 -4.84 3.01
CA TYR A 60 8.86 -6.23 3.13
C TYR A 60 9.95 -7.22 3.56
N SER A 61 11.21 -6.79 3.69
CA SER A 61 12.31 -7.64 4.19
C SER A 61 11.92 -8.28 5.53
N ARG A 62 12.17 -9.60 5.63
CA ARG A 62 11.77 -10.45 6.77
C ARG A 62 12.86 -10.61 7.82
N SER A 63 14.09 -10.21 7.50
CA SER A 63 15.22 -10.23 8.43
C SER A 63 16.18 -9.07 8.18
N GLN A 64 17.15 -8.90 9.09
CA GLN A 64 18.19 -7.88 8.96
C GLN A 64 19.10 -8.18 7.75
N GLU A 65 19.32 -9.45 7.45
CA GLU A 65 20.14 -9.92 6.33
C GLU A 65 19.43 -9.65 5.00
N GLU A 66 18.13 -9.94 4.89
CA GLU A 66 17.33 -9.61 3.70
C GLU A 66 17.18 -8.09 3.51
N TYR A 67 17.16 -7.33 4.60
CA TYR A 67 17.19 -5.86 4.49
C TYR A 67 18.56 -5.38 3.98
N ALA A 68 19.65 -5.95 4.52
CA ALA A 68 21.01 -5.61 4.12
C ALA A 68 21.32 -6.00 2.67
N SER A 69 20.72 -7.08 2.14
CA SER A 69 20.89 -7.47 0.74
C SER A 69 20.17 -6.54 -0.24
N HIS A 70 19.03 -5.96 0.15
CA HIS A 70 18.28 -5.02 -0.71
C HIS A 70 18.81 -3.57 -0.63
N ARG A 71 19.50 -3.19 0.44
CA ARG A 71 19.97 -1.80 0.64
C ARG A 71 20.98 -1.34 -0.44
N PRO A 72 21.96 -2.14 -0.89
CA PRO A 72 22.86 -1.76 -1.97
C PRO A 72 22.14 -1.34 -3.26
N SER A 73 21.02 -1.97 -3.59
CA SER A 73 20.22 -1.60 -4.77
C SER A 73 19.72 -0.15 -4.74
N LEU A 74 19.62 0.48 -3.56
CA LEU A 74 19.30 1.89 -3.43
C LEU A 74 20.49 2.77 -3.85
N HIS A 75 21.71 2.38 -3.49
CA HIS A 75 22.95 3.08 -3.86
C HIS A 75 23.27 2.91 -5.35
N GLU A 76 22.99 1.73 -5.91
CA GLU A 76 23.11 1.43 -7.35
C GLU A 76 22.18 2.29 -8.23
N THR A 77 21.17 2.96 -7.66
CA THR A 77 20.33 3.90 -8.42
C THR A 77 21.10 5.12 -8.93
N GLY A 78 22.27 5.44 -8.33
CA GLY A 78 23.04 6.63 -8.66
C GLY A 78 22.37 7.95 -8.29
N ASN A 79 21.25 7.93 -7.56
CA ASN A 79 20.51 9.13 -7.19
C ASN A 79 20.81 9.53 -5.74
N GLU A 80 21.74 10.47 -5.57
CA GLU A 80 22.16 10.97 -4.26
C GLU A 80 20.99 11.53 -3.44
N LYS A 81 20.05 12.26 -4.05
CA LYS A 81 18.91 12.83 -3.33
C LYS A 81 18.01 11.75 -2.70
N LEU A 82 17.82 10.64 -3.41
CA LEU A 82 17.04 9.51 -2.89
C LEU A 82 17.78 8.84 -1.73
N VAL A 83 19.08 8.59 -1.89
CA VAL A 83 19.92 7.96 -0.88
C VAL A 83 19.97 8.83 0.37
N ASP A 84 20.26 10.11 0.24
CA ASP A 84 20.31 11.07 1.36
C ASP A 84 18.97 11.14 2.10
N TYR A 85 17.87 11.22 1.35
CA TYR A 85 16.53 11.19 1.92
C TYR A 85 16.31 9.90 2.72
N PHE A 86 16.67 8.74 2.17
CA PHE A 86 16.46 7.45 2.81
C PHE A 86 17.31 7.28 4.07
N GLU A 87 18.61 7.55 3.99
CA GLU A 87 19.54 7.41 5.11
C GLU A 87 19.16 8.34 6.26
N LYS A 88 18.84 9.60 5.95
CA LYS A 88 18.43 10.59 6.95
C LYS A 88 17.11 10.27 7.63
N ASN A 89 16.10 9.80 6.89
CA ASN A 89 14.72 9.74 7.39
C ASN A 89 14.21 8.33 7.75
N TRP A 90 14.88 7.27 7.27
CA TRP A 90 14.33 5.91 7.35
C TRP A 90 15.33 4.89 7.85
N HIS A 91 16.60 4.95 7.45
CA HIS A 91 17.57 3.91 7.81
C HIS A 91 17.82 3.82 9.33
N GLY A 92 17.97 4.97 10.00
CA GLY A 92 18.16 5.04 11.46
C GLY A 92 17.01 4.38 12.24
N ILE A 93 15.77 4.54 11.76
CA ILE A 93 14.55 4.03 12.41
C ILE A 93 14.03 2.71 11.78
N ARG A 94 14.87 1.95 11.07
CA ARG A 94 14.47 0.72 10.33
C ARG A 94 13.73 -0.31 11.18
N GLN A 95 14.04 -0.41 12.46
CA GLN A 95 13.37 -1.33 13.40
C GLN A 95 11.89 -1.00 13.58
N GLU A 96 11.48 0.25 13.35
CA GLU A 96 10.10 0.71 13.55
C GLU A 96 9.19 0.40 12.35
N TRP A 97 9.72 0.25 11.13
CA TRP A 97 8.90 0.16 9.92
C TRP A 97 9.13 -1.10 9.07
N VAL A 98 10.35 -1.65 9.03
CA VAL A 98 10.66 -2.86 8.26
C VAL A 98 9.93 -4.06 8.85
N GLN A 99 9.25 -4.85 8.02
CA GLN A 99 8.31 -5.87 8.50
C GLN A 99 8.97 -6.93 9.37
N GLY A 100 10.11 -7.49 8.95
CA GLY A 100 10.84 -8.48 9.72
C GLY A 100 11.38 -7.97 11.04
N LEU A 101 11.86 -6.72 11.03
CA LEU A 101 12.57 -6.09 12.13
C LEU A 101 11.63 -5.64 13.27
N LYS A 102 10.39 -5.24 12.93
CA LYS A 102 9.33 -4.93 13.91
C LYS A 102 9.06 -6.04 14.91
N ASN A 103 9.36 -7.29 14.54
CA ASN A 103 9.16 -8.46 15.40
C ASN A 103 10.05 -8.43 16.66
N GLN A 104 11.02 -7.51 16.78
CA GLN A 104 11.75 -7.30 18.02
C GLN A 104 10.86 -6.76 19.15
N SER A 105 9.69 -6.21 18.81
CA SER A 105 8.73 -5.63 19.76
C SER A 105 7.40 -6.41 19.76
N MET A 106 6.67 -6.37 20.87
CA MET A 106 5.34 -6.98 20.96
C MET A 106 4.29 -6.13 20.22
N HIS A 107 3.89 -6.54 19.02
CA HIS A 107 2.85 -5.87 18.23
C HIS A 107 1.64 -6.77 17.91
N LEU A 108 1.63 -8.00 18.44
CA LEU A 108 0.54 -8.98 18.32
C LEU A 108 0.17 -9.29 16.87
N MET A 109 1.16 -9.28 15.97
CA MET A 109 0.99 -9.45 14.52
C MET A 109 0.05 -8.44 13.86
N ASN A 110 -0.21 -7.30 14.52
CA ASN A 110 -0.85 -6.17 13.87
C ASN A 110 0.20 -5.47 13.00
N TRP A 111 0.09 -5.65 11.69
CA TRP A 111 0.97 -5.00 10.70
C TRP A 111 0.40 -3.69 10.16
N THR A 112 -0.91 -3.50 10.34
CA THR A 112 -1.66 -2.35 9.84
C THR A 112 -2.46 -1.68 10.96
N ASN A 113 -2.83 -0.42 10.75
CA ASN A 113 -3.70 0.36 11.64
C ASN A 113 -5.19 0.18 11.33
N ASN A 114 -5.60 -0.81 10.51
CA ASN A 114 -6.99 -0.96 10.06
C ASN A 114 -8.01 -0.99 11.21
N ARG A 115 -7.65 -1.63 12.33
CA ARG A 115 -8.50 -1.69 13.53
C ARG A 115 -8.69 -0.31 14.16
N LEU A 116 -7.62 0.49 14.23
CA LEU A 116 -7.66 1.86 14.74
C LEU A 116 -8.47 2.76 13.80
N GLU A 117 -8.26 2.63 12.49
CA GLU A 117 -8.99 3.42 11.50
C GLU A 117 -10.48 3.11 11.50
N SER A 118 -10.85 1.83 11.64
CA SER A 118 -12.24 1.43 11.80
C SER A 118 -12.86 1.97 13.10
N LEU A 119 -12.08 2.01 14.20
CA LEU A 119 -12.53 2.60 15.46
C LEU A 119 -12.77 4.11 15.29
N ASN A 120 -11.80 4.82 14.70
CA ASN A 120 -11.89 6.25 14.43
C ASN A 120 -13.08 6.58 13.54
N GLN A 121 -13.35 5.76 12.51
CA GLN A 121 -14.54 5.92 11.66
C GLN A 121 -15.85 5.77 12.44
N LYS A 122 -15.94 4.79 13.34
CA LYS A 122 -17.14 4.60 14.18
C LYS A 122 -17.36 5.75 15.14
N ILE A 123 -16.30 6.25 15.76
CA ILE A 123 -16.36 7.43 16.63
C ILE A 123 -16.84 8.64 15.84
N LYS A 124 -16.24 8.90 14.67
CA LYS A 124 -16.62 10.01 13.77
C LYS A 124 -18.04 9.88 13.19
N ALA A 125 -18.61 8.67 13.15
CA ALA A 125 -19.98 8.47 12.69
C ALA A 125 -21.02 8.86 13.75
N VAL A 126 -20.62 8.89 15.03
CA VAL A 126 -21.48 9.28 16.16
C VAL A 126 -21.25 10.74 16.53
N LEU A 127 -20.00 11.21 16.46
CA LEU A 127 -19.61 12.55 16.91
C LEU A 127 -19.52 13.53 15.73
N ASP A 128 -20.29 14.61 15.82
CA ASP A 128 -20.27 15.73 14.88
C ASP A 128 -19.29 16.82 15.38
N ARG A 129 -18.68 17.55 14.44
CA ARG A 129 -17.77 18.67 14.72
C ARG A 129 -18.46 19.84 15.41
N ASN A 130 -19.76 20.00 15.19
CA ASN A 130 -20.53 21.14 15.70
C ASN A 130 -21.26 20.81 17.02
N MET A 131 -20.96 19.67 17.65
CA MET A 131 -21.54 19.32 18.96
C MET A 131 -21.02 20.26 20.05
N ASN A 132 -21.90 20.66 20.96
CA ASN A 132 -21.46 21.31 22.19
C ASN A 132 -20.64 20.32 23.05
N LEU A 133 -19.74 20.84 23.87
CA LEU A 133 -18.79 20.03 24.64
C LEU A 133 -19.48 19.00 25.55
N MET A 134 -20.57 19.39 26.22
CA MET A 134 -21.29 18.50 27.15
C MET A 134 -21.94 17.32 26.42
N VAL A 135 -22.59 17.59 25.28
CA VAL A 135 -23.17 16.56 24.41
C VAL A 135 -22.06 15.69 23.83
N PHE A 136 -20.97 16.29 23.35
CA PHE A 136 -19.83 15.55 22.82
C PHE A 136 -19.28 14.54 23.83
N VAL A 137 -19.04 14.96 25.08
CA VAL A 137 -18.54 14.06 26.13
C VAL A 137 -19.54 12.95 26.43
N LYS A 138 -20.84 13.27 26.54
CA LYS A 138 -21.89 12.28 26.79
C LYS A 138 -21.98 11.24 25.68
N GLU A 139 -21.99 11.68 24.42
CA GLU A 139 -22.05 10.79 23.26
C GLU A 139 -20.77 9.94 23.13
N LEU A 140 -19.60 10.53 23.41
CA LEU A 140 -18.33 9.82 23.39
C LEU A 140 -18.30 8.68 24.44
N MET A 141 -18.76 8.97 25.66
CA MET A 141 -18.84 7.95 26.71
C MET A 141 -19.82 6.83 26.34
N THR A 142 -20.98 7.18 25.78
CA THR A 142 -21.97 6.22 25.27
C THR A 142 -21.40 5.34 24.15
N CYS A 143 -20.60 5.92 23.27
CA CYS A 143 -19.87 5.20 22.22
C CYS A 143 -18.88 4.19 22.81
N PHE A 144 -18.12 4.59 23.84
CA PHE A 144 -17.19 3.70 24.54
C PHE A 144 -17.89 2.57 25.29
N ASP A 145 -19.01 2.84 25.94
CA ASP A 145 -19.82 1.81 26.58
C ASP A 145 -20.33 0.79 25.57
N SER A 146 -20.78 1.25 24.40
CA SER A 146 -21.20 0.39 23.30
C SER A 146 -20.05 -0.50 22.81
N PHE A 147 -18.83 0.05 22.69
CA PHE A 147 -17.65 -0.75 22.32
C PHE A 147 -17.29 -1.78 23.40
N LYS A 148 -17.38 -1.41 24.68
CA LYS A 148 -17.12 -2.31 25.81
C LYS A 148 -18.12 -3.47 25.81
N GLN A 149 -19.41 -3.19 25.63
CA GLN A 149 -20.46 -4.20 25.52
C GLN A 149 -20.22 -5.14 24.33
N GLU A 150 -19.83 -4.61 23.17
CA GLU A 150 -19.52 -5.42 21.99
C GLU A 150 -18.30 -6.33 22.22
N LEU A 151 -17.26 -5.83 22.91
CA LEU A 151 -16.09 -6.62 23.29
C LEU A 151 -16.47 -7.75 24.26
N GLN A 152 -17.27 -7.44 25.28
CA GLN A 152 -17.77 -8.42 26.24
C GLN A 152 -18.62 -9.48 25.56
N ARG A 153 -19.56 -9.08 24.70
CA ARG A 153 -20.37 -10.01 23.90
C ARG A 153 -19.52 -10.95 23.06
N ARG A 154 -18.44 -10.45 22.43
CA ARG A 154 -17.48 -11.29 21.69
C ARG A 154 -16.74 -12.25 22.61
N ALA A 155 -16.32 -11.81 23.79
CA ALA A 155 -15.69 -12.67 24.79
C ALA A 155 -16.65 -13.76 25.27
N SER A 156 -17.90 -13.42 25.61
CA SER A 156 -18.94 -14.37 26.02
C SER A 156 -19.19 -15.45 24.96
N LYS A 157 -19.18 -15.07 23.67
CA LYS A 157 -19.31 -16.04 22.56
C LYS A 157 -18.22 -17.11 22.52
N VAL A 158 -17.01 -16.85 23.04
CA VAL A 158 -15.92 -17.83 23.13
C VAL A 158 -16.26 -18.95 24.12
N PHE A 159 -17.11 -18.66 25.12
CA PHE A 159 -17.54 -19.61 26.15
C PHE A 159 -18.92 -20.21 25.85
N GLN A 160 -19.81 -19.45 25.22
CA GLN A 160 -21.15 -19.93 24.85
C GLN A 160 -21.12 -20.90 23.67
N LYS A 161 -20.14 -20.78 22.78
CA LYS A 161 -19.94 -21.74 21.69
C LYS A 161 -19.14 -22.93 22.21
N MET A 162 -19.68 -24.13 22.03
CA MET A 162 -18.93 -25.36 22.30
C MET A 162 -17.66 -25.35 21.44
N ALA A 163 -16.51 -25.52 22.08
CA ALA A 163 -15.24 -25.56 21.38
C ALA A 163 -15.22 -26.82 20.50
N VAL A 164 -15.18 -26.63 19.18
CA VAL A 164 -14.95 -27.76 18.26
C VAL A 164 -13.52 -28.24 18.52
N ILE A 165 -13.38 -29.45 19.07
CA ILE A 165 -12.08 -30.07 19.27
C ILE A 165 -11.63 -30.63 17.92
N ILE A 166 -10.81 -29.87 17.20
CA ILE A 166 -10.32 -30.21 15.85
C ILE A 166 -9.20 -31.28 15.89
N TYR A 167 -8.54 -31.46 17.04
CA TYR A 167 -7.48 -32.44 17.21
C TYR A 167 -7.94 -33.62 18.06
N GLU A 168 -7.56 -34.84 17.66
CA GLU A 168 -7.69 -36.03 18.49
C GLU A 168 -7.00 -35.81 19.85
N CYS A 169 -7.55 -36.44 20.91
CA CYS A 169 -7.12 -36.29 22.29
C CYS A 169 -5.63 -36.58 22.56
N ASP A 170 -4.93 -37.21 21.61
CA ASP A 170 -3.61 -37.80 21.81
C ASP A 170 -2.45 -36.94 21.29
N THR A 171 -2.72 -35.71 20.82
CA THR A 171 -1.64 -34.80 20.41
C THR A 171 -1.21 -33.85 21.54
N PRO A 172 0.10 -33.66 21.81
CA PRO A 172 0.61 -32.74 22.85
C PRO A 172 0.22 -31.26 22.66
N VAL A 173 -0.47 -30.94 21.56
CA VAL A 173 -0.95 -29.61 21.19
C VAL A 173 -2.35 -29.35 21.75
N ILE A 174 -3.08 -30.38 22.21
CA ILE A 174 -4.45 -30.24 22.72
C ILE A 174 -4.52 -29.38 23.99
N GLU A 175 -3.48 -29.40 24.82
CA GLU A 175 -3.40 -28.57 26.02
C GLU A 175 -3.39 -27.07 25.67
N TYR A 176 -2.69 -26.68 24.59
CA TYR A 176 -2.78 -25.31 24.08
C TYR A 176 -4.19 -24.97 23.59
N GLN A 177 -4.91 -25.93 23.01
CA GLN A 177 -6.28 -25.71 22.56
C GLN A 177 -7.24 -25.46 23.73
N ARG A 178 -7.05 -26.19 24.84
CA ARG A 178 -7.83 -26.04 26.06
C ARG A 178 -7.52 -24.73 26.78
N TYR A 179 -6.26 -24.30 26.77
CA TYR A 179 -5.81 -23.10 27.48
C TYR A 179 -6.05 -21.78 26.72
N LEU A 180 -5.84 -21.76 25.41
CA LEU A 180 -5.84 -20.53 24.60
C LEU A 180 -7.20 -20.21 23.98
N THR A 181 -7.39 -18.94 23.63
CA THR A 181 -8.47 -18.52 22.72
C THR A 181 -8.33 -19.21 21.36
N PRO A 182 -9.44 -19.46 20.61
CA PRO A 182 -9.37 -20.12 19.31
C PRO A 182 -8.40 -19.44 18.33
N TYR A 183 -8.33 -18.11 18.35
CA TYR A 183 -7.42 -17.34 17.52
C TYR A 183 -5.93 -17.61 17.88
N ALA A 184 -5.58 -17.53 19.15
CA ALA A 184 -4.21 -17.79 19.62
C ALA A 184 -3.81 -19.24 19.40
N PHE A 185 -4.75 -20.18 19.61
CA PHE A 185 -4.52 -21.59 19.31
C PHE A 185 -4.22 -21.83 17.83
N MET A 186 -4.99 -21.23 16.92
CA MET A 186 -4.75 -21.35 15.48
C MET A 186 -3.34 -20.88 15.09
N PHE A 187 -2.82 -19.85 15.76
CA PHE A 187 -1.45 -19.40 15.58
C PHE A 187 -0.44 -20.46 16.07
N VAL A 188 -0.57 -20.97 17.29
CA VAL A 188 0.34 -21.99 17.85
C VAL A 188 0.29 -23.28 17.05
N LYS A 189 -0.90 -23.71 16.61
CA LYS A 189 -1.11 -24.83 15.69
C LYS A 189 -0.24 -24.70 14.43
N GLN A 190 -0.25 -23.50 13.83
CA GLN A 190 0.55 -23.23 12.63
C GLN A 190 2.05 -23.26 12.94
N GLN A 191 2.47 -22.70 14.08
CA GLN A 191 3.87 -22.75 14.51
C GLN A 191 4.35 -24.19 14.78
N HIS A 192 3.50 -25.03 15.38
CA HIS A 192 3.79 -26.44 15.58
C HIS A 192 3.98 -27.17 14.25
N LYS A 193 3.11 -26.94 13.25
CA LYS A 193 3.29 -27.50 11.90
C LYS A 193 4.66 -27.11 11.31
N TYR A 194 5.08 -25.85 11.51
CA TYR A 194 6.38 -25.38 11.03
C TYR A 194 7.56 -25.88 11.86
N SER A 195 7.37 -26.30 13.11
CA SER A 195 8.45 -26.81 13.95
C SER A 195 9.03 -28.13 13.44
N THR A 196 8.25 -28.93 12.71
CA THR A 196 8.70 -30.20 12.14
C THR A 196 9.81 -30.03 11.10
N SER A 197 9.90 -28.85 10.47
CA SER A 197 10.93 -28.54 9.46
C SER A 197 12.18 -27.90 10.05
N ILE A 198 12.27 -27.75 11.38
CA ILE A 198 13.41 -27.12 12.04
C ILE A 198 14.34 -28.21 12.55
N HIS A 199 15.58 -28.18 12.06
CA HIS A 199 16.63 -29.05 12.57
C HIS A 199 17.35 -28.35 13.73
N ILE A 200 17.44 -29.02 14.87
CA ILE A 200 18.17 -28.55 16.04
C ILE A 200 19.43 -29.40 16.19
N PRO A 201 20.63 -28.80 16.13
CA PRO A 201 21.88 -29.54 16.34
C PRO A 201 21.94 -30.14 17.75
N PRO A 202 22.41 -31.38 17.92
CA PRO A 202 22.40 -32.08 19.21
C PRO A 202 23.30 -31.45 20.30
N ASP A 203 24.32 -30.65 19.93
CA ASP A 203 25.39 -30.22 20.85
C ASP A 203 25.41 -28.70 21.20
N SER A 204 24.29 -27.98 21.17
CA SER A 204 24.27 -26.55 21.55
C SER A 204 23.30 -26.25 22.70
N PRO A 205 23.68 -26.58 23.96
CA PRO A 205 22.80 -26.41 25.11
C PRO A 205 22.62 -24.95 25.57
N THR A 206 23.48 -24.00 25.16
CA THR A 206 23.47 -22.61 25.65
C THR A 206 23.00 -21.58 24.62
N THR A 207 23.30 -21.76 23.34
CA THR A 207 23.00 -20.76 22.30
C THR A 207 21.51 -20.73 21.93
N ILE A 208 20.79 -21.86 22.06
CA ILE A 208 19.41 -21.99 21.57
C ILE A 208 18.36 -21.48 22.57
N SER A 209 18.67 -21.49 23.88
CA SER A 209 17.82 -20.90 24.93
C SER A 209 17.68 -19.38 24.78
N LEU A 210 18.78 -18.70 24.41
CA LEU A 210 18.79 -17.27 24.10
C LEU A 210 18.08 -17.00 22.77
N GLN A 211 18.38 -17.75 21.71
CA GLN A 211 17.75 -17.59 20.39
C GLN A 211 16.23 -17.84 20.38
N THR A 212 15.72 -18.69 21.27
CA THR A 212 14.28 -19.00 21.36
C THR A 212 13.47 -17.89 22.01
N ARG A 213 13.99 -17.24 23.07
CA ARG A 213 13.39 -16.01 23.63
C ARG A 213 13.63 -14.78 22.75
N GLU A 214 14.72 -14.78 22.00
CA GLU A 214 15.04 -13.71 21.06
C GLU A 214 14.28 -13.81 19.73
N CYS A 215 13.65 -14.96 19.46
CA CYS A 215 12.89 -15.17 18.25
C CYS A 215 11.82 -14.07 18.10
N GLY A 216 11.92 -13.31 17.00
CA GLY A 216 10.99 -12.22 16.73
C GLY A 216 9.52 -12.66 16.73
N ILE A 217 9.21 -13.89 16.30
CA ILE A 217 7.84 -14.40 16.34
C ILE A 217 7.32 -14.51 17.78
N PHE A 218 8.17 -14.99 18.69
CA PHE A 218 7.84 -15.07 20.11
C PHE A 218 7.73 -13.67 20.72
N LYS A 219 8.66 -12.76 20.43
CA LYS A 219 8.58 -11.35 20.89
C LYS A 219 7.33 -10.63 20.38
N ALA A 220 6.96 -10.83 19.11
CA ALA A 220 5.82 -10.19 18.49
C ALA A 220 4.47 -10.66 19.06
N MET A 221 4.30 -11.96 19.28
CA MET A 221 3.03 -12.54 19.74
C MET A 221 2.98 -12.90 21.23
N SER A 222 4.12 -13.08 21.88
CA SER A 222 4.23 -13.68 23.22
C SER A 222 3.50 -15.02 23.32
N LEU A 223 3.67 -15.83 22.28
CA LEU A 223 3.16 -17.20 22.15
C LEU A 223 4.28 -18.10 21.62
N PRO A 224 4.27 -19.40 21.94
CA PRO A 224 5.28 -20.34 21.47
C PRO A 224 5.49 -20.25 19.95
N CYS A 225 6.74 -19.97 19.55
CA CYS A 225 7.12 -19.98 18.15
C CYS A 225 7.58 -21.39 17.73
N ARG A 226 7.71 -21.59 16.41
CA ARG A 226 8.23 -22.84 15.84
C ARG A 226 9.57 -23.30 16.44
N HIS A 227 10.48 -22.38 16.77
CA HIS A 227 11.80 -22.70 17.34
C HIS A 227 11.68 -23.20 18.78
N ILE A 228 10.84 -22.55 19.60
CA ILE A 228 10.57 -23.00 20.98
C ILE A 228 9.96 -24.40 20.97
N LEU A 229 8.99 -24.64 20.08
CA LEU A 229 8.33 -25.95 19.98
C LEU A 229 9.30 -27.05 19.51
N ALA A 230 10.13 -26.76 18.51
CA ALA A 230 11.17 -27.69 18.05
C ALA A 230 12.17 -28.00 19.16
N LEU A 231 12.61 -26.99 19.92
CA LEU A 231 13.57 -27.14 21.01
C LEU A 231 13.02 -28.03 22.13
N ARG A 232 11.77 -27.78 22.53
CA ARG A 232 11.14 -28.62 23.56
C ARG A 232 11.05 -30.07 23.11
N LYS A 233 10.76 -30.31 21.82
CA LYS A 233 10.75 -31.65 21.25
C LYS A 233 12.13 -32.31 21.25
N SER A 234 13.20 -31.59 20.88
CA SER A 234 14.56 -32.16 20.86
C SER A 234 15.08 -32.51 22.25
N HIS A 235 14.74 -31.69 23.26
CA HIS A 235 15.12 -31.92 24.66
C HIS A 235 14.12 -32.77 25.45
N GLN A 236 13.13 -33.38 24.79
CA GLN A 236 12.11 -34.24 25.42
C GLN A 236 11.33 -33.53 26.56
N LEU A 237 11.21 -32.20 26.48
CA LEU A 237 10.41 -31.40 27.40
C LEU A 237 8.92 -31.47 27.00
N PRO A 238 7.98 -31.34 27.96
CA PRO A 238 6.55 -31.29 27.65
C PRO A 238 6.25 -30.21 26.61
N LEU A 239 5.54 -30.52 25.53
CA LEU A 239 5.33 -29.52 24.47
C LEU A 239 4.52 -28.31 24.97
N PHE A 240 3.57 -28.56 25.86
CA PHE A 240 2.80 -27.53 26.55
C PHE A 240 3.59 -26.86 27.67
N SER A 241 3.45 -25.54 27.78
CA SER A 241 3.88 -24.77 28.94
C SER A 241 3.12 -23.44 28.98
N ALA A 242 2.26 -23.27 29.98
CA ALA A 242 1.48 -22.05 30.19
C ALA A 242 2.38 -20.80 30.31
N ALA A 243 3.58 -20.93 30.89
CA ALA A 243 4.54 -19.84 31.05
C ALA A 243 5.04 -19.23 29.72
N LEU A 244 4.89 -19.95 28.59
CA LEU A 244 5.25 -19.44 27.27
C LEU A 244 4.13 -18.66 26.60
N CYS A 245 2.94 -18.64 27.19
CA CYS A 245 1.77 -17.97 26.66
C CYS A 245 1.45 -16.74 27.51
N ALA A 246 1.51 -15.56 26.90
CA ALA A 246 1.06 -14.37 27.60
C ALA A 246 -0.41 -14.51 28.01
N HIS A 247 -0.71 -14.16 29.27
CA HIS A 247 -2.02 -14.36 29.91
C HIS A 247 -3.20 -13.83 29.06
N ARG A 248 -3.00 -12.71 28.34
CA ARG A 248 -4.00 -12.11 27.44
C ARG A 248 -4.57 -13.05 26.36
N TRP A 249 -3.84 -14.11 26.00
CA TRP A 249 -4.27 -15.07 25.00
C TRP A 249 -5.01 -16.27 25.56
N SER A 250 -4.97 -16.44 26.89
CA SER A 250 -5.68 -17.50 27.60
C SER A 250 -7.19 -17.26 27.55
N ARG A 251 -7.96 -18.35 27.72
CA ARG A 251 -9.41 -18.25 27.92
C ARG A 251 -9.72 -17.58 29.25
N ASP A 252 -8.97 -17.91 30.30
CA ASP A 252 -9.24 -17.40 31.66
C ASP A 252 -9.20 -15.87 31.74
N PHE A 253 -8.26 -15.22 31.05
CA PHE A 253 -8.20 -13.76 30.94
C PHE A 253 -9.52 -13.11 30.51
N TYR A 254 -10.30 -13.79 29.65
CA TYR A 254 -11.60 -13.32 29.20
C TYR A 254 -12.75 -13.77 30.10
N LYS A 255 -12.58 -14.87 30.84
CA LYS A 255 -13.60 -15.40 31.76
C LYS A 255 -13.83 -14.45 32.93
N ASP A 256 -12.76 -13.89 33.48
CA ASP A 256 -12.82 -12.92 34.59
C ASP A 256 -13.52 -11.62 34.15
N ARG A 257 -13.28 -11.20 32.90
CA ARG A 257 -13.84 -9.98 32.30
C ARG A 257 -15.30 -10.12 31.86
N VAL A 258 -15.79 -11.35 31.73
CA VAL A 258 -17.20 -11.66 31.41
C VAL A 258 -18.01 -11.88 32.68
N SER A 259 -17.44 -12.54 33.70
CA SER A 259 -18.14 -12.82 34.98
C SER A 259 -18.50 -11.55 35.76
N TYR A 260 -17.65 -10.51 35.71
CA TYR A 260 -17.95 -9.23 36.38
C TYR A 260 -19.23 -8.55 35.86
N THR A 261 -19.72 -8.93 34.67
CA THR A 261 -20.92 -8.35 34.06
C THR A 261 -22.18 -9.18 34.17
N SER A 262 -22.14 -10.45 34.58
CA SER A 262 -23.41 -11.17 34.82
C SER A 262 -24.16 -10.62 36.04
N VAL A 263 -23.46 -9.91 36.93
CA VAL A 263 -24.05 -9.25 38.11
C VAL A 263 -24.61 -7.85 37.77
N VAL A 264 -24.15 -7.21 36.69
CA VAL A 264 -24.59 -5.84 36.31
C VAL A 264 -25.53 -5.83 35.10
N CYS A 265 -25.72 -6.97 34.44
CA CYS A 265 -26.72 -7.11 33.36
C CYS A 265 -28.10 -7.59 33.88
N GLN A 266 -28.42 -7.26 35.13
CA GLN A 266 -29.78 -7.27 35.65
C GLN A 266 -30.31 -5.83 35.60
N PHE A 267 -31.28 -5.61 34.72
CA PHE A 267 -32.21 -4.46 34.73
C PHE A 267 -31.59 -3.05 34.60
N HIS A 268 -31.30 -2.65 33.36
CA HIS A 268 -31.57 -1.27 32.92
C HIS A 268 -32.13 -1.26 31.49
N PHE A 269 -33.27 -1.95 31.32
CA PHE A 269 -34.31 -1.44 30.43
C PHE A 269 -35.06 -0.35 31.21
N LEU A 270 -34.41 0.79 31.45
CA LEU A 270 -35.16 1.99 31.77
C LEU A 270 -35.97 2.33 30.52
N LYS A 271 -37.29 2.31 30.70
CA LYS A 271 -38.28 2.76 29.72
C LYS A 271 -37.84 4.12 29.19
N PHE A 272 -37.22 4.15 28.01
CA PHE A 272 -37.33 5.31 27.15
C PHE A 272 -38.76 5.27 26.62
N GLU A 273 -39.64 6.04 27.27
CA GLU A 273 -40.91 6.40 26.67
C GLU A 273 -40.62 7.06 25.32
N ARG A 274 -41.08 6.41 24.26
CA ARG A 274 -41.07 6.95 22.91
C ARG A 274 -42.08 8.09 22.88
N THR A 275 -41.60 9.30 23.03
CA THR A 275 -42.23 10.46 22.39
C THR A 275 -41.13 11.17 21.62
N ASP A 276 -41.34 11.27 20.30
CA ASP A 276 -40.65 12.19 19.38
C ASP A 276 -39.33 11.77 18.72
N LEU A 277 -39.25 10.53 18.21
CA LEU A 277 -38.33 10.19 17.12
C LEU A 277 -39.11 9.75 15.87
N PRO A 278 -38.85 10.32 14.69
CA PRO A 278 -39.61 10.04 13.47
C PRO A 278 -39.45 8.57 13.04
N ASP A 279 -40.59 7.94 12.75
CA ASP A 279 -40.70 6.54 12.35
C ASP A 279 -39.90 6.22 11.08
N PHE A 280 -38.87 5.38 11.23
CA PHE A 280 -38.36 4.56 10.13
C PHE A 280 -39.03 3.19 10.21
N HIS A 281 -40.14 3.04 9.47
CA HIS A 281 -40.82 1.78 9.27
C HIS A 281 -39.90 0.75 8.56
N PHE A 282 -39.61 -0.36 9.23
CA PHE A 282 -39.33 -1.62 8.55
C PHE A 282 -40.39 -2.65 8.95
N SER A 283 -41.25 -2.96 7.97
CA SER A 283 -42.39 -3.87 8.10
C SER A 283 -41.91 -5.29 8.47
N ARG A 284 -42.37 -5.79 9.63
CA ARG A 284 -42.29 -7.21 9.99
C ARG A 284 -43.64 -7.87 9.68
N LYS A 285 -43.67 -8.77 8.70
CA LYS A 285 -44.68 -9.84 8.66
C LYS A 285 -44.01 -11.18 8.32
N LEU A 286 -44.18 -12.12 9.26
CA LEU A 286 -44.34 -13.58 9.17
C LEU A 286 -43.35 -14.37 8.28
N ASP A 287 -42.57 -15.29 8.85
CA ASP A 287 -43.06 -16.68 9.04
C ASP A 287 -42.03 -17.58 9.75
N LYS A 288 -42.51 -18.42 10.68
CA LYS A 288 -41.71 -19.22 11.62
C LYS A 288 -41.44 -20.66 11.14
N GLN A 289 -41.76 -21.03 9.90
CA GLN A 289 -41.60 -22.41 9.41
C GLN A 289 -40.73 -22.58 8.14
N GLN A 290 -40.06 -21.53 7.66
CA GLN A 290 -39.11 -21.60 6.51
C GLN A 290 -37.61 -21.49 6.90
N LYS A 291 -37.27 -21.54 8.19
CA LYS A 291 -35.92 -21.18 8.65
C LYS A 291 -34.80 -22.13 8.19
N THR A 292 -35.09 -23.41 7.96
CA THR A 292 -34.06 -24.38 7.59
C THR A 292 -33.76 -24.41 6.08
N SER A 293 -34.68 -24.00 5.21
CA SER A 293 -34.42 -23.92 3.75
C SER A 293 -33.96 -22.54 3.28
N ARG A 294 -34.24 -21.49 4.06
CA ARG A 294 -33.87 -20.11 3.73
C ARG A 294 -32.41 -19.79 4.08
N GLU A 295 -31.87 -20.36 5.16
CA GLU A 295 -30.44 -20.23 5.49
C GLU A 295 -29.56 -20.90 4.42
N ASP A 296 -29.95 -22.08 3.91
CA ASP A 296 -29.27 -22.75 2.79
C ASP A 296 -29.38 -21.98 1.46
N ARG A 297 -30.48 -21.24 1.25
CA ARG A 297 -30.70 -20.40 0.05
C ARG A 297 -29.97 -19.06 0.17
N GLU A 298 -29.87 -18.49 1.37
CA GLU A 298 -29.12 -17.28 1.68
C GLU A 298 -27.61 -17.55 1.70
N GLU A 299 -27.16 -18.74 2.11
CA GLU A 299 -25.76 -19.16 2.00
C GLU A 299 -25.35 -19.40 0.54
N ARG A 300 -26.20 -20.07 -0.27
CA ARG A 300 -25.98 -20.19 -1.72
C ARG A 300 -26.05 -18.82 -2.43
N SER A 301 -26.94 -17.93 -2.00
CA SER A 301 -27.01 -16.55 -2.48
C SER A 301 -25.74 -15.77 -2.12
N CYS A 302 -25.26 -15.84 -0.87
CA CYS A 302 -24.02 -15.20 -0.44
C CYS A 302 -22.79 -15.76 -1.16
N ILE A 303 -22.74 -17.07 -1.42
CA ILE A 303 -21.68 -17.71 -2.21
C ILE A 303 -21.74 -17.22 -3.66
N GLN A 304 -22.93 -17.08 -4.25
CA GLN A 304 -23.11 -16.54 -5.59
C GLN A 304 -22.73 -15.05 -5.64
N THR A 305 -23.17 -14.22 -4.68
CA THR A 305 -22.78 -12.81 -4.55
C THR A 305 -21.27 -12.66 -4.32
N ALA A 306 -20.62 -13.59 -3.62
CA ALA A 306 -19.17 -13.59 -3.45
C ALA A 306 -18.42 -13.98 -4.74
N LYS A 307 -18.99 -14.89 -5.56
CA LYS A 307 -18.49 -15.20 -6.91
C LYS A 307 -18.68 -14.01 -7.84
N ASP A 308 -19.84 -13.36 -7.79
CA ASP A 308 -20.15 -12.17 -8.58
C ASP A 308 -19.29 -10.97 -8.15
N LEU A 309 -18.97 -10.82 -6.85
CA LEU A 309 -17.99 -9.83 -6.38
C LEU A 309 -16.58 -10.13 -6.87
N LYS A 310 -16.18 -11.41 -7.00
CA LYS A 310 -14.90 -11.79 -7.58
C LYS A 310 -14.85 -11.50 -9.08
N ILE A 311 -15.94 -11.75 -9.80
CA ILE A 311 -16.08 -11.42 -11.23
C ILE A 311 -16.05 -9.90 -11.40
N TRP A 312 -16.82 -9.15 -10.61
CA TRP A 312 -16.85 -7.69 -10.64
C TRP A 312 -15.50 -7.07 -10.31
N LYS A 313 -14.76 -7.61 -9.33
CA LYS A 313 -13.38 -7.18 -9.05
C LYS A 313 -12.44 -7.44 -10.23
N LYS A 314 -12.55 -8.59 -10.90
CA LYS A 314 -11.77 -8.88 -12.11
C LYS A 314 -12.15 -7.94 -13.26
N GLU A 315 -13.44 -7.67 -13.48
CA GLU A 315 -13.90 -6.73 -14.50
C GLU A 315 -13.50 -5.28 -14.19
N ALA A 316 -13.49 -4.88 -12.92
CA ALA A 316 -13.03 -3.55 -12.50
C ALA A 316 -11.53 -3.38 -12.76
N VAL A 317 -10.72 -4.39 -12.44
CA VAL A 317 -9.28 -4.40 -12.76
C VAL A 317 -9.08 -4.37 -14.28
N TYR A 318 -9.85 -5.15 -15.04
CA TYR A 318 -9.78 -5.16 -16.51
C TYR A 318 -10.19 -3.82 -17.13
N LYS A 319 -11.26 -3.18 -16.64
CA LYS A 319 -11.70 -1.83 -17.06
C LYS A 319 -10.65 -0.78 -16.71
N GLN A 320 -10.01 -0.88 -15.55
CA GLN A 320 -8.93 0.01 -15.14
C GLN A 320 -7.70 -0.16 -16.03
N GLN A 321 -7.30 -1.39 -16.34
CA GLN A 321 -6.22 -1.69 -17.29
C GLN A 321 -6.52 -1.14 -18.69
N ARG A 322 -7.74 -1.35 -19.21
CA ARG A 322 -8.15 -0.85 -20.53
C ARG A 322 -8.20 0.68 -20.59
N SER A 323 -8.56 1.33 -19.48
CA SER A 323 -8.52 2.80 -19.35
C SER A 323 -7.08 3.32 -19.36
N GLN A 324 -6.18 2.67 -18.61
CA GLN A 324 -4.75 2.98 -18.63
C GLN A 324 -4.12 2.77 -20.02
N GLU A 325 -4.50 1.71 -20.70
CA GLU A 325 -4.02 1.42 -22.07
C GLU A 325 -4.49 2.48 -23.08
N LYS A 326 -5.73 2.98 -22.96
CA LYS A 326 -6.23 4.11 -23.77
C LYS A 326 -5.44 5.39 -23.51
N ILE A 327 -5.10 5.67 -22.24
CA ILE A 327 -4.29 6.84 -21.86
C ILE A 327 -2.88 6.71 -22.44
N TRP A 328 -2.25 5.53 -22.32
CA TRP A 328 -0.93 5.23 -22.88
C TRP A 328 -0.91 5.37 -24.40
N LYS A 329 -1.91 4.81 -25.11
CA LYS A 329 -2.04 4.96 -26.56
C LYS A 329 -2.18 6.43 -26.98
N LYS A 330 -2.97 7.21 -26.25
CA LYS A 330 -3.12 8.65 -26.50
C LYS A 330 -1.80 9.41 -26.29
N GLN A 331 -1.09 9.13 -25.19
CA GLN A 331 0.21 9.73 -24.90
C GLN A 331 1.28 9.35 -25.94
N ALA A 332 1.27 8.11 -26.43
CA ALA A 332 2.17 7.66 -27.49
C ALA A 332 1.92 8.41 -28.81
N VAL A 333 0.64 8.57 -29.21
CA VAL A 333 0.27 9.34 -30.40
C VAL A 333 0.64 10.83 -30.26
N ASP A 334 0.42 11.44 -29.09
CA ASP A 334 0.79 12.83 -28.85
C ASP A 334 2.31 13.03 -28.86
N LYS A 335 3.08 12.05 -28.34
CA LYS A 335 4.55 12.05 -28.43
C LYS A 335 5.03 11.95 -29.88
N GLN A 336 4.43 11.06 -30.68
CA GLN A 336 4.75 10.93 -32.10
C GLN A 336 4.43 12.21 -32.90
N ARG A 337 3.30 12.87 -32.59
CA ARG A 337 2.93 14.17 -33.18
C ARG A 337 3.90 15.27 -32.80
N LYS A 338 4.41 15.30 -31.57
CA LYS A 338 5.44 16.27 -31.14
C LYS A 338 6.76 16.06 -31.86
N ILE A 339 7.20 14.82 -32.03
CA ILE A 339 8.42 14.48 -32.78
C ILE A 339 8.28 14.92 -34.24
N SER A 340 7.18 14.55 -34.91
CA SER A 340 6.93 14.96 -36.31
C SER A 340 6.85 16.48 -36.50
N ARG A 341 6.27 17.22 -35.54
CA ARG A 341 6.27 18.70 -35.53
C ARG A 341 7.67 19.30 -35.35
N GLN A 342 8.54 18.63 -34.60
CA GLN A 342 9.91 19.09 -34.42
C GLN A 342 10.75 18.81 -35.68
N ASP A 343 10.56 17.66 -36.32
CA ASP A 343 11.24 17.30 -37.56
C ASP A 343 10.87 18.24 -38.71
N THR A 344 9.59 18.59 -38.85
CA THR A 344 9.13 19.57 -39.83
C THR A 344 9.68 20.97 -39.58
N LYS A 345 9.81 21.41 -38.32
CA LYS A 345 10.49 22.67 -37.96
C LYS A 345 11.97 22.63 -38.31
N ASN A 346 12.65 21.53 -38.00
CA ASN A 346 14.07 21.36 -38.32
C ASN A 346 14.32 21.38 -39.84
N GLU A 347 13.44 20.73 -40.62
CA GLU A 347 13.51 20.72 -42.08
C GLU A 347 13.24 22.12 -42.69
N ALA A 348 12.30 22.88 -42.12
CA ALA A 348 12.04 24.26 -42.53
C ALA A 348 13.25 25.17 -42.28
N VAL A 349 13.88 25.06 -41.11
CA VAL A 349 15.11 25.80 -40.77
C VAL A 349 16.25 25.45 -41.74
N TYR A 350 16.42 24.17 -42.06
CA TYR A 350 17.43 23.72 -43.01
C TYR A 350 17.19 24.28 -44.42
N LYS A 351 15.94 24.30 -44.91
CA LYS A 351 15.58 24.90 -46.20
C LYS A 351 15.85 26.41 -46.22
N GLN A 352 15.51 27.13 -45.14
CA GLN A 352 15.77 28.56 -44.99
C GLN A 352 17.27 28.89 -45.07
N GLN A 353 18.11 28.10 -44.39
CA GLN A 353 19.56 28.26 -44.41
C GLN A 353 20.15 28.01 -45.80
N LYS A 354 19.63 27.01 -46.53
CA LYS A 354 20.07 26.69 -47.89
C LYS A 354 19.72 27.79 -48.88
N ILE A 355 18.53 28.40 -48.75
CA ILE A 355 18.12 29.57 -49.55
C ILE A 355 19.03 30.76 -49.26
N SER A 356 19.28 31.08 -47.98
CA SER A 356 20.18 32.18 -47.59
C SER A 356 21.60 31.99 -48.12
N LYS A 357 22.12 30.76 -48.15
CA LYS A 357 23.44 30.44 -48.71
C LYS A 357 23.48 30.63 -50.23
N TYR A 358 22.42 30.23 -50.93
CA TYR A 358 22.30 30.43 -52.38
C TYR A 358 22.18 31.92 -52.74
N GLU A 359 21.37 32.69 -52.01
CA GLU A 359 21.25 34.14 -52.20
C GLU A 359 22.58 34.87 -51.98
N ARG A 360 23.32 34.51 -50.93
CA ARG A 360 24.68 35.05 -50.69
C ARG A 360 25.62 34.73 -51.86
N SER A 361 25.59 33.50 -52.36
CA SER A 361 26.37 33.11 -53.54
C SER A 361 26.00 33.92 -54.79
N CYS A 362 24.71 34.12 -55.06
CA CYS A 362 24.26 34.93 -56.20
C CYS A 362 24.68 36.40 -56.07
N ILE A 363 24.59 36.98 -54.88
CA ILE A 363 25.05 38.36 -54.60
C ILE A 363 26.55 38.47 -54.83
N GLN A 364 27.33 37.47 -54.42
CA GLN A 364 28.78 37.46 -54.57
C GLN A 364 29.20 37.32 -56.05
N THR A 365 28.51 36.47 -56.81
CA THR A 365 28.68 36.37 -58.27
C THR A 365 28.28 37.66 -58.98
N ALA A 366 27.18 38.31 -58.57
CA ALA A 366 26.76 39.60 -59.12
C ALA A 366 27.76 40.73 -58.81
N LYS A 367 28.33 40.75 -57.60
CA LYS A 367 29.43 41.66 -57.23
C LYS A 367 30.70 41.40 -58.05
N GLY A 368 31.02 40.14 -58.33
CA GLY A 368 32.13 39.74 -59.21
C GLY A 368 31.93 40.17 -60.66
N LEU A 369 30.73 40.00 -61.21
CA LEU A 369 30.37 40.45 -62.57
C LEU A 369 30.38 41.98 -62.69
N LYS A 370 29.94 42.70 -61.64
CA LYS A 370 29.97 44.17 -61.58
C LYS A 370 31.39 44.74 -61.46
N ARG A 371 32.34 43.95 -60.93
CA ARG A 371 33.77 44.28 -60.91
C ARG A 371 34.47 43.97 -62.24
N ARG A 372 34.07 42.91 -62.96
CA ARG A 372 34.63 42.54 -64.28
C ARG A 372 34.14 43.40 -65.43
N TYR A 373 32.92 43.93 -65.37
CA TYR A 373 32.35 44.76 -66.44
C TYR A 373 31.96 46.12 -65.88
N GLY A 374 32.88 47.08 -66.01
CA GLY A 374 32.66 48.48 -65.66
C GLY A 374 31.48 49.08 -66.42
N ARG A 375 30.72 49.95 -65.72
CA ARG A 375 29.51 50.68 -66.14
C ARG A 375 29.33 50.80 -67.66
N LYS A 376 28.51 49.93 -68.26
CA LYS A 376 27.69 50.25 -69.45
C LYS A 376 26.52 49.26 -69.57
N LYS A 377 25.30 49.83 -69.58
CA LYS A 377 23.98 49.26 -69.92
C LYS A 377 23.78 47.74 -69.71
N VAL A 378 23.34 47.32 -68.52
CA VAL A 378 22.61 46.05 -68.33
C VAL A 378 21.40 46.27 -67.42
N TYR A 379 20.47 47.11 -67.86
CA TYR A 379 19.22 47.40 -67.13
C TYR A 379 17.97 46.94 -67.91
N THR A 380 18.05 45.83 -68.65
CA THR A 380 16.86 45.24 -69.32
C THR A 380 16.82 43.71 -69.30
N ASN A 381 17.96 43.00 -69.28
CA ASN A 381 17.97 41.52 -69.24
C ASN A 381 17.91 40.90 -67.83
N SER A 382 18.30 41.62 -66.79
CA SER A 382 18.28 41.12 -65.40
C SER A 382 16.86 40.87 -64.88
N LYS A 383 15.90 41.77 -65.15
CA LYS A 383 14.49 41.60 -64.74
C LYS A 383 13.80 40.43 -65.44
N ARG A 384 14.11 40.15 -66.71
CA ARG A 384 13.57 38.99 -67.45
C ARG A 384 14.17 37.66 -66.97
N SER A 385 15.46 37.63 -66.66
CA SER A 385 16.13 36.45 -66.08
C SER A 385 15.64 36.15 -64.65
N HIS A 386 15.43 37.19 -63.85
CA HIS A 386 14.88 37.06 -62.49
C HIS A 386 13.40 36.63 -62.51
N LYS A 387 12.56 37.19 -63.40
CA LYS A 387 11.18 36.71 -63.62
C LYS A 387 11.16 35.25 -64.07
N ARG A 388 11.98 34.85 -65.05
CA ARG A 388 12.06 33.43 -65.51
C ARG A 388 12.55 32.48 -64.42
N SER A 389 13.46 32.91 -63.55
CA SER A 389 13.91 32.11 -62.42
C SER A 389 12.82 31.98 -61.34
N GLN A 390 12.10 33.07 -61.02
CA GLN A 390 10.97 33.00 -60.10
C GLN A 390 9.79 32.17 -60.67
N GLU A 391 9.56 32.22 -61.98
CA GLU A 391 8.57 31.36 -62.66
C GLU A 391 8.95 29.88 -62.58
N LYS A 392 10.24 29.54 -62.74
CA LYS A 392 10.76 28.16 -62.57
C LYS A 392 10.68 27.68 -61.13
N ILE A 393 10.91 28.56 -60.15
CA ILE A 393 10.77 28.25 -58.72
C ILE A 393 9.29 28.02 -58.39
N ARG A 394 8.38 28.90 -58.84
CA ARG A 394 6.92 28.74 -58.66
C ARG A 394 6.35 27.50 -59.34
N LYS A 395 6.90 27.09 -60.50
CA LYS A 395 6.54 25.82 -61.15
C LYS A 395 7.04 24.60 -60.37
N LYS A 396 8.25 24.65 -59.80
CA LYS A 396 8.74 23.59 -58.89
C LYS A 396 7.92 23.51 -57.61
N GLU A 397 7.56 24.63 -57.00
CA GLU A 397 6.70 24.67 -55.80
C GLU A 397 5.31 24.09 -56.06
N ARG A 398 4.69 24.39 -57.22
CA ARG A 398 3.43 23.74 -57.63
C ARG A 398 3.57 22.23 -57.83
N TYR A 399 4.69 21.77 -58.38
CA TYR A 399 4.94 20.33 -58.56
C TYR A 399 5.11 19.60 -57.23
N TYR A 400 5.78 20.22 -56.25
CA TYR A 400 5.94 19.66 -54.89
C TYR A 400 4.65 19.71 -54.07
N LEU A 401 3.84 20.75 -54.20
CA LEU A 401 2.51 20.82 -53.57
C LEU A 401 1.55 19.77 -54.13
N HIS A 402 1.61 19.49 -55.43
CA HIS A 402 0.80 18.45 -56.06
C HIS A 402 1.22 17.03 -55.60
N TYR A 403 2.52 16.80 -55.40
CA TYR A 403 3.04 15.52 -54.90
C TYR A 403 2.76 15.29 -53.41
N SER A 404 2.67 16.37 -52.61
CA SER A 404 2.29 16.31 -51.20
C SER A 404 0.80 15.99 -50.99
N TYR A 405 -0.06 16.27 -51.97
CA TYR A 405 -1.51 15.99 -51.90
C TYR A 405 -1.87 14.57 -52.34
N ILE A 406 -0.99 13.88 -53.07
CA ILE A 406 -1.19 12.50 -53.54
C ILE A 406 -0.69 11.46 -52.51
N LYS A 407 -0.02 11.90 -51.42
CA LYS A 407 0.63 11.02 -50.42
C LYS A 407 0.04 11.10 -49.00
N THR A 408 -1.08 11.79 -48.83
CA THR A 408 -1.97 11.72 -47.65
C THR A 408 -3.25 11.01 -48.06
#